data_AF-F0GH73-F1
#
_entry.id   AF-F0GH73-F1
#
_cell.length_a   1.000
_cell.length_b   1.000
_cell.length_c   1.000
_cell.angle_alpha   90.00
_cell.angle_beta   90.00
_cell.angle_gamma   90.00
#
_symmetry.space_group_name_H-M   'P 1'
#
loop_
_entity.id
_entity.type
_entity.pdbx_description
1 polymer ?
#
loop_
_entity_poly.entity_id
_entity_poly.type
_entity_poly.pdbx_seq_one_letter_code
_entity_poly.pdbx_strand_id
1 'polypeptide(L)'
;MEAISYERASDVAGAVRAAQRPGAVFIGGGTNLLDLMKGGVARPVALIDITRIAGLDTIDALPGGGLRIGALVRNSDAADHARVRTDYPLLSQALLAGASAQLRNMATVGGNLMQRTRCPYFYDRAFAQCNKRDPGSGCAAIGGDNRMHAILGASAQCVAVNPSDMSVALAALDAVVSVSGPRGERQIPFASFHRL
;
A
#
# COMPACT_ATOMS: atom_id res chain seq x y z
N MET A 1 2.68 15.29 15.38
CA MET A 1 3.69 14.40 14.75
C MET A 1 4.94 14.44 15.60
N GLU A 2 5.56 13.30 15.85
CA GLU A 2 6.79 13.17 16.64
C GLU A 2 8.04 13.49 15.82
N ALA A 3 9.17 13.66 16.50
CA ALA A 3 10.47 13.78 15.85
C ALA A 3 10.82 12.47 15.13
N ILE A 4 11.25 12.57 13.88
CA ILE A 4 11.50 11.43 13.00
C ILE A 4 12.80 11.66 12.26
N SER A 5 13.62 10.62 12.14
CA SER A 5 14.79 10.66 11.25
C SER A 5 14.38 10.40 9.81
N TYR A 6 15.04 11.04 8.85
CA TYR A 6 14.78 10.87 7.43
C TYR A 6 16.09 10.51 6.73
N GLU A 7 16.07 9.43 5.95
CA GLU A 7 17.18 9.03 5.10
C GLU A 7 16.69 8.72 3.70
N ARG A 8 17.54 8.93 2.70
CA ARG A 8 17.28 8.55 1.31
C ARG A 8 18.09 7.32 0.97
N ALA A 9 17.42 6.28 0.50
CA ALA A 9 18.09 5.11 -0.04
C ALA A 9 18.55 5.37 -1.48
N SER A 10 19.79 4.99 -1.79
CA SER A 10 20.37 5.06 -3.14
C SER A 10 19.96 3.89 -4.02
N ASP A 11 19.69 2.74 -3.42
CA ASP A 11 19.40 1.49 -4.11
C ASP A 11 18.54 0.57 -3.23
N VAL A 12 18.01 -0.51 -3.84
CA VAL A 12 17.14 -1.48 -3.17
C VAL A 12 17.84 -2.15 -1.98
N ALA A 13 19.12 -2.50 -2.13
CA ALA A 13 19.85 -3.18 -1.06
C ALA A 13 20.06 -2.25 0.15
N GLY A 14 20.35 -0.98 -0.10
CA GLY A 14 20.43 0.08 0.90
C GLY A 14 19.10 0.29 1.61
N ALA A 15 17.99 0.36 0.87
CA ALA A 15 16.66 0.46 1.45
C ALA A 15 16.32 -0.74 2.35
N VAL A 16 16.61 -1.97 1.90
CA VAL A 16 16.39 -3.19 2.67
C VAL A 16 17.22 -3.21 3.96
N ARG A 17 18.49 -2.81 3.89
CA ARG A 17 19.37 -2.68 5.07
C ARG A 17 18.84 -1.64 6.06
N ALA A 18 18.51 -0.45 5.57
CA ALA A 18 17.93 0.63 6.36
C ALA A 18 16.65 0.21 7.10
N ALA A 19 15.79 -0.57 6.43
CA ALA A 19 14.53 -1.05 7.00
C ALA A 19 14.68 -2.13 8.07
N GLN A 20 15.90 -2.66 8.30
CA GLN A 20 16.15 -3.54 9.45
C GLN A 20 16.15 -2.77 10.79
N ARG A 21 16.26 -1.43 10.75
CA ARG A 21 16.16 -0.60 11.94
C ARG A 21 14.75 -0.67 12.54
N PRO A 22 14.60 -1.01 13.84
CA PRO A 22 13.30 -1.05 14.49
C PRO A 22 12.53 0.26 14.34
N GLY A 23 11.26 0.17 13.92
CA GLY A 23 10.38 1.32 13.73
C GLY A 23 10.68 2.18 12.48
N ALA A 24 11.62 1.77 11.62
CA ALA A 24 11.81 2.38 10.31
C ALA A 24 10.74 1.90 9.32
N VAL A 25 10.25 2.82 8.49
CA VAL A 25 9.27 2.52 7.44
C VAL A 25 9.66 3.19 6.13
N PHE A 26 9.29 2.58 5.01
CA PHE A 26 9.47 3.19 3.70
C PHE A 26 8.47 4.32 3.45
N ILE A 27 8.92 5.37 2.76
CA ILE A 27 8.04 6.39 2.21
C ILE A 27 8.20 6.49 0.69
N GLY A 28 7.08 6.30 -0.01
CA GLY A 28 6.93 6.59 -1.44
C GLY A 28 6.20 7.93 -1.62
N GLY A 29 4.98 7.89 -2.16
CA GLY A 29 4.15 9.09 -2.34
C GLY A 29 3.65 9.79 -1.07
N GLY A 30 3.73 9.14 0.09
CA GLY A 30 3.30 9.70 1.39
C GLY A 30 1.79 9.86 1.59
N THR A 31 0.96 9.62 0.57
CA THR A 31 -0.48 9.93 0.56
C THR A 31 -1.33 9.17 1.57
N ASN A 32 -0.88 8.01 2.05
CA ASN A 32 -1.51 7.30 3.18
C ASN A 32 -0.65 7.36 4.45
N LEU A 33 0.67 7.21 4.34
CA LEU A 33 1.56 7.18 5.50
C LEU A 33 1.55 8.51 6.28
N LEU A 34 1.68 9.65 5.61
CA LEU A 34 1.72 10.96 6.28
C LEU A 34 0.38 11.32 6.92
N ASP A 35 -0.74 10.87 6.33
CA ASP A 35 -2.07 10.97 6.90
C ASP A 35 -2.16 10.21 8.24
N LEU A 36 -1.77 8.94 8.25
CA LEU A 36 -1.73 8.11 9.45
C LEU A 36 -0.77 8.66 10.52
N MET A 37 0.34 9.29 10.11
CA MET A 37 1.28 9.93 11.03
C MET A 37 0.70 11.19 11.68
N LYS A 38 -0.03 12.00 10.92
CA LYS A 38 -0.73 13.19 11.44
C LYS A 38 -1.84 12.79 12.42
N GLY A 39 -2.60 11.74 12.10
CA GLY A 39 -3.58 11.14 13.02
C GLY A 39 -2.96 10.37 14.20
N GLY A 40 -1.63 10.22 14.24
CA GLY A 40 -0.92 9.51 15.29
C GLY A 40 -1.16 7.99 15.31
N VAL A 41 -1.76 7.43 14.25
CA VAL A 41 -1.98 5.99 14.07
C VAL A 41 -0.67 5.30 13.71
N ALA A 42 0.13 5.93 12.84
CA ALA A 42 1.49 5.50 12.53
C ALA A 42 2.49 6.38 13.27
N ARG A 43 3.44 5.77 13.99
CA ARG A 43 4.47 6.47 14.77
C ARG A 43 5.86 5.91 14.46
N PRO A 44 6.34 6.02 13.21
CA PRO A 44 7.67 5.55 12.85
C PRO A 44 8.75 6.41 13.51
N VAL A 45 9.91 5.81 13.79
CA VAL A 45 11.09 6.55 14.29
C VAL A 45 12.00 6.99 13.13
N ALA A 46 11.82 6.39 11.96
CA ALA A 46 12.57 6.72 10.76
C ALA A 46 11.74 6.54 9.49
N LEU A 47 11.91 7.46 8.54
CA LEU A 47 11.43 7.35 7.17
C LEU A 47 12.60 7.06 6.24
N ILE A 48 12.45 6.00 5.44
CA ILE A 48 13.38 5.62 4.39
C ILE A 48 12.73 6.02 3.08
N ASP A 49 13.18 7.13 2.51
CA ASP A 49 12.71 7.59 1.22
C ASP A 49 13.30 6.72 0.11
N ILE A 50 12.40 6.04 -0.60
CA ILE A 50 12.72 5.16 -1.72
C ILE A 50 12.47 5.82 -3.07
N THR A 51 11.91 7.03 -3.13
CA THR A 51 11.43 7.70 -4.35
C THR A 51 12.51 8.01 -5.40
N ARG A 52 13.78 7.80 -5.06
CA ARG A 52 14.94 8.07 -5.94
C ARG A 52 15.67 6.80 -6.39
N ILE A 53 15.20 5.61 -6.00
CA ILE A 53 15.79 4.35 -6.44
C ILE A 53 15.43 4.14 -7.91
N ALA A 54 16.44 4.19 -8.78
CA ALA A 54 16.27 4.01 -10.21
C ALA A 54 15.74 2.61 -10.56
N GLY A 55 14.90 2.53 -11.60
CA GLY A 55 14.36 1.27 -12.13
C GLY A 55 13.19 0.71 -11.34
N LEU A 56 12.74 1.40 -10.27
CA LEU A 56 11.47 1.09 -9.60
C LEU A 56 10.32 1.97 -10.10
N ASP A 57 10.59 2.94 -10.96
CA ASP A 57 9.64 3.89 -11.55
C ASP A 57 9.34 3.61 -13.03
N THR A 58 9.70 2.41 -13.51
CA THR A 58 9.52 1.98 -14.91
C THR A 58 8.34 1.02 -15.09
N ILE A 59 7.83 0.97 -16.32
CA ILE A 59 6.87 -0.05 -16.78
C ILE A 59 7.50 -0.77 -17.96
N ASP A 60 7.88 -2.02 -17.78
CA ASP A 60 8.67 -2.78 -18.74
C ASP A 60 7.90 -3.98 -19.29
N ALA A 61 8.08 -4.28 -20.57
CA ALA A 61 7.58 -5.51 -21.16
C ALA A 61 8.36 -6.72 -20.63
N LEU A 62 7.65 -7.79 -20.29
CA LEU A 62 8.28 -9.05 -19.91
C LEU A 62 8.37 -10.01 -21.10
N PRO A 63 9.39 -10.89 -21.14
CA PRO A 63 9.39 -12.04 -22.03
C PRO A 63 8.12 -12.86 -21.79
N GLY A 64 7.28 -13.05 -22.82
CA GLY A 64 5.97 -13.70 -22.69
C GLY A 64 4.77 -12.74 -22.72
N GLY A 65 4.97 -11.45 -22.97
CA GLY A 65 3.90 -10.50 -23.27
C GLY A 65 3.31 -9.76 -22.05
N GLY A 66 3.74 -10.13 -20.84
CA GLY A 66 3.37 -9.46 -19.59
C GLY A 66 3.94 -8.04 -19.44
N LEU A 67 3.56 -7.39 -18.34
CA LEU A 67 4.14 -6.13 -17.89
C LEU A 67 4.73 -6.27 -16.49
N ARG A 68 5.90 -5.65 -16.28
CA ARG A 68 6.46 -5.37 -14.96
C ARG A 68 6.20 -3.91 -14.64
N ILE A 69 5.43 -3.65 -13.59
CA ILE A 69 5.16 -2.29 -13.12
C ILE A 69 5.98 -2.06 -11.85
N GLY A 70 6.91 -1.10 -11.91
CA GLY A 70 7.75 -0.74 -10.78
C GLY A 70 6.96 -0.18 -9.59
N ALA A 71 7.44 -0.42 -8.36
CA ALA A 71 6.75 -0.04 -7.13
C ALA A 71 6.65 1.49 -6.90
N LEU A 72 7.45 2.29 -7.61
CA LEU A 72 7.48 3.76 -7.55
C LEU A 72 6.80 4.43 -8.74
N VAL A 73 6.34 3.66 -9.73
CA VAL A 73 5.48 4.18 -10.80
C VAL A 73 4.30 4.92 -10.16
N ARG A 74 4.03 6.15 -10.61
CA ARG A 74 2.89 6.91 -10.10
C ARG A 74 1.59 6.28 -10.59
N ASN A 75 0.54 6.38 -9.78
CA ASN A 75 -0.76 5.83 -10.17
C ASN A 75 -1.28 6.48 -11.45
N SER A 76 -1.05 7.78 -11.66
CA SER A 76 -1.42 8.47 -12.90
C SER A 76 -0.62 7.93 -14.10
N ASP A 77 0.69 7.78 -13.96
CA ASP A 77 1.55 7.27 -15.04
C ASP A 77 1.16 5.83 -15.42
N ALA A 78 0.88 4.97 -14.43
CA ALA A 78 0.37 3.63 -14.68
C ALA A 78 -0.99 3.63 -15.38
N ALA A 79 -1.91 4.51 -14.97
CA ALA A 79 -3.23 4.61 -15.57
C ALA A 79 -3.18 5.09 -17.03
N ASP A 80 -2.26 6.00 -17.34
CA ASP A 80 -2.11 6.63 -18.65
C ASP A 80 -1.16 5.87 -19.60
N HIS A 81 -0.39 4.91 -19.09
CA HIS A 81 0.56 4.13 -19.88
C HIS A 81 -0.14 3.38 -21.02
N ALA A 82 0.35 3.54 -22.25
CA ALA A 82 -0.30 3.04 -23.47
C ALA A 82 -0.61 1.54 -23.40
N ARG A 83 0.36 0.71 -22.97
CA ARG A 83 0.11 -0.74 -22.82
C ARG A 83 -0.82 -1.09 -21.66
N VAL A 84 -0.84 -0.30 -20.58
CA VAL A 84 -1.80 -0.57 -19.48
C VAL A 84 -3.21 -0.27 -19.96
N ARG A 85 -3.41 0.82 -20.73
CA ARG A 85 -4.72 1.17 -21.31
C ARG A 85 -5.22 0.15 -22.33
N THR A 86 -4.34 -0.35 -23.19
CA THR A 86 -4.72 -1.26 -24.27
C THR A 86 -4.80 -2.71 -23.81
N ASP A 87 -3.78 -3.19 -23.10
CA ASP A 87 -3.64 -4.62 -22.77
C ASP A 87 -4.27 -4.95 -21.41
N TYR A 88 -4.36 -3.98 -20.48
CA TYR A 88 -4.86 -4.16 -19.11
C TYR A 88 -5.87 -3.07 -18.70
N PRO A 89 -6.93 -2.81 -19.50
CA PRO A 89 -7.84 -1.67 -19.28
C PRO A 89 -8.49 -1.68 -17.90
N LEU A 90 -8.74 -2.85 -17.31
CA LEU A 90 -9.26 -3.00 -15.95
C LEU A 90 -8.36 -2.29 -14.92
N LEU A 91 -7.04 -2.40 -15.04
CA LEU A 91 -6.10 -1.75 -14.13
C LEU A 91 -6.13 -0.22 -14.30
N SER A 92 -6.15 0.26 -15.54
CA SER A 92 -6.26 1.70 -15.83
C SER A 92 -7.55 2.29 -15.24
N GLN A 93 -8.70 1.64 -15.46
CA GLN A 93 -9.99 2.10 -14.93
C GLN A 93 -10.04 2.08 -13.41
N ALA A 94 -9.52 1.02 -12.76
CA ALA A 94 -9.46 0.94 -11.31
C ALA A 94 -8.59 2.05 -10.70
N LEU A 95 -7.47 2.39 -11.33
CA LEU A 95 -6.63 3.52 -10.92
C LEU A 95 -7.37 4.85 -11.07
N LEU A 96 -8.08 5.08 -12.17
CA LEU A 96 -8.79 6.33 -12.45
C LEU A 96 -10.03 6.54 -11.57
N ALA A 97 -10.70 5.46 -11.17
CA ALA A 97 -11.87 5.49 -10.28
C ALA A 97 -11.51 5.90 -8.84
N GLY A 98 -10.29 5.59 -8.40
CA GLY A 98 -9.83 5.85 -7.05
C GLY A 98 -9.23 7.25 -6.86
N ALA A 99 -9.56 7.88 -5.73
CA ALA A 99 -8.97 9.14 -5.26
C ALA A 99 -9.12 10.33 -6.23
N SER A 100 -8.33 11.38 -6.01
CA SER A 100 -8.24 12.56 -6.90
C SER A 100 -6.99 12.50 -7.77
N ALA A 101 -6.95 13.30 -8.84
CA ALA A 101 -5.79 13.40 -9.73
C ALA A 101 -4.50 13.80 -8.96
N GLN A 102 -4.61 14.73 -8.02
CA GLN A 102 -3.49 15.16 -7.18
C GLN A 102 -2.94 14.02 -6.34
N LEU A 103 -3.83 13.21 -5.75
CA LEU A 103 -3.42 12.03 -4.97
C LEU A 103 -2.80 10.97 -5.88
N ARG A 104 -3.31 10.76 -7.09
CA ARG A 104 -2.74 9.80 -8.05
C ARG A 104 -1.37 10.21 -8.60
N ASN A 105 -1.13 11.51 -8.77
CA ASN A 105 0.17 12.05 -9.17
C ASN A 105 1.25 11.81 -8.09
N MET A 106 0.84 11.68 -6.82
CA MET A 106 1.76 11.43 -5.71
C MET A 106 1.84 9.95 -5.36
N ALA A 107 0.71 9.24 -5.31
CA ALA A 107 0.64 7.83 -4.95
C ALA A 107 1.46 6.98 -5.92
N THR A 108 2.17 6.00 -5.37
CA THR A 108 2.90 5.01 -6.15
C THR A 108 2.18 3.67 -6.11
N VAL A 109 2.44 2.80 -7.09
CA VAL A 109 1.88 1.44 -7.14
C VAL A 109 2.17 0.67 -5.85
N GLY A 110 3.41 0.65 -5.37
CA GLY A 110 3.76 0.01 -4.10
C GLY A 110 3.07 0.62 -2.89
N GLY A 111 2.91 1.95 -2.86
CA GLY A 111 2.19 2.64 -1.79
C GLY A 111 0.68 2.35 -1.80
N ASN A 112 0.08 2.21 -2.98
CA ASN A 112 -1.33 1.87 -3.14
C ASN A 112 -1.62 0.45 -2.64
N LEU A 113 -0.74 -0.52 -2.94
CA LEU A 113 -0.83 -1.89 -2.41
C LEU A 113 -0.82 -1.97 -0.88
N MET A 114 -0.04 -1.08 -0.26
CA MET A 114 0.21 -1.07 1.17
C MET A 114 -0.69 -0.10 1.95
N GLN A 115 -1.67 0.53 1.28
CA GLN A 115 -2.56 1.48 1.95
C GLN A 115 -3.42 0.79 3.00
N ARG A 116 -3.77 1.53 4.06
CA ARG A 116 -4.51 1.01 5.20
C ARG A 116 -6.01 1.26 5.06
N THR A 117 -6.79 0.48 5.80
CA THR A 117 -8.27 0.58 5.87
C THR A 117 -8.76 1.99 6.21
N ARG A 118 -9.96 2.35 5.74
CA ARG A 118 -10.66 3.61 6.06
C ARG A 118 -11.66 3.47 7.22
N CYS A 119 -11.58 2.39 7.99
CA CYS A 119 -12.38 2.19 9.19
C CYS A 119 -12.26 3.42 10.13
N PRO A 120 -13.37 4.08 10.52
CA PRO A 120 -13.31 5.27 11.37
C PRO A 120 -12.73 4.96 12.76
N TYR A 121 -13.04 3.80 13.33
CA TYR A 121 -12.48 3.34 14.61
C TYR A 121 -10.97 3.05 14.57
N PHE A 122 -10.43 2.73 13.38
CA PHE A 122 -9.00 2.58 13.18
C PHE A 122 -8.30 3.94 13.17
N TYR A 123 -8.91 4.92 12.50
CA TYR A 123 -8.39 6.29 12.34
C TYR A 123 -8.48 7.11 13.62
N ASP A 124 -9.63 7.09 14.29
CA ASP A 124 -9.83 7.84 15.53
C ASP A 124 -9.33 7.04 16.73
N ARG A 125 -8.31 7.59 17.39
CA ARG A 125 -7.64 6.98 18.54
C ARG A 125 -8.43 7.15 19.85
N ALA A 126 -9.49 7.95 19.87
CA ALA A 126 -10.41 8.01 21.00
C ALA A 126 -11.14 6.68 21.22
N PHE A 127 -11.35 5.88 20.16
CA PHE A 127 -11.88 4.53 20.27
C PHE A 127 -10.80 3.55 20.69
N ALA A 128 -10.75 3.18 21.98
CA ALA A 128 -9.75 2.25 22.50
C ALA A 128 -9.78 0.85 21.84
N GLN A 129 -10.95 0.39 21.39
CA GLN A 129 -11.15 -0.96 20.87
C GLN A 129 -10.87 -1.07 19.36
N CYS A 130 -9.61 -1.30 19.00
CA CYS A 130 -9.21 -1.58 17.63
C CYS A 130 -8.04 -2.56 17.56
N ASN A 131 -8.33 -3.86 17.40
CA ASN A 131 -7.33 -4.93 17.27
C ASN A 131 -6.30 -4.68 16.16
N LYS A 132 -6.68 -3.93 15.11
CA LYS A 132 -5.77 -3.60 14.00
C LYS A 132 -4.72 -2.54 14.39
N ARG A 133 -4.96 -1.76 15.45
CA ARG A 133 -4.03 -0.78 16.03
C ARG A 133 -3.36 -1.31 17.29
N ASP A 134 -4.12 -1.97 18.16
CA ASP A 134 -3.68 -2.53 19.43
C ASP A 134 -4.24 -3.95 19.61
N PRO A 135 -3.44 -5.01 19.34
CA PRO A 135 -3.92 -6.40 19.38
C PRO A 135 -4.51 -6.79 20.75
N GLY A 136 -5.72 -7.36 20.74
CA GLY A 136 -6.44 -7.77 21.95
C GLY A 136 -7.38 -6.72 22.53
N SER A 137 -7.33 -5.47 22.05
CA SER A 137 -8.21 -4.38 22.51
C SER A 137 -9.68 -4.52 22.07
N GLY A 138 -10.00 -5.46 21.18
CA GLY A 138 -11.34 -5.65 20.63
C GLY A 138 -11.58 -4.87 19.33
N CYS A 139 -12.82 -4.89 18.82
CA CYS A 139 -13.16 -4.20 17.57
C CYS A 139 -14.48 -3.43 17.72
N ALA A 140 -14.39 -2.12 17.89
CA ALA A 140 -15.56 -1.24 18.04
C ALA A 140 -16.50 -1.23 16.82
N ALA A 141 -16.01 -1.64 15.64
CA ALA A 141 -16.86 -1.79 14.47
C ALA A 141 -17.83 -2.98 14.57
N ILE A 142 -17.51 -4.00 15.37
CA ILE A 142 -18.42 -5.12 15.60
C ILE A 142 -19.47 -4.67 16.61
N GLY A 143 -20.73 -4.62 16.19
CA GLY A 143 -21.84 -4.08 16.98
C GLY A 143 -21.95 -2.54 16.97
N GLY A 144 -20.99 -1.84 16.35
CA GLY A 144 -21.03 -0.40 16.08
C GLY A 144 -21.57 -0.05 14.69
N ASP A 145 -21.25 1.15 14.20
CA ASP A 145 -21.55 1.54 12.81
C ASP A 145 -20.59 0.82 11.86
N ASN A 146 -21.13 -0.21 11.22
CA ASN A 146 -20.39 -1.08 10.32
C ASN A 146 -20.81 -0.97 8.85
N ARG A 147 -21.51 0.10 8.45
CA ARG A 147 -22.01 0.27 7.07
C ARG A 147 -20.95 0.08 5.98
N MET A 148 -19.72 0.54 6.23
CA MET A 148 -18.59 0.49 5.29
C MET A 148 -17.61 -0.67 5.54
N HIS A 149 -18.00 -1.68 6.33
CA HIS A 149 -17.14 -2.78 6.74
C HIS A 149 -17.41 -4.05 5.92
N ALA A 150 -16.52 -5.03 6.05
CA ALA A 150 -16.51 -6.24 5.26
C ALA A 150 -17.70 -7.15 5.58
N ILE A 151 -18.37 -7.61 4.51
CA ILE A 151 -19.39 -8.68 4.58
C ILE A 151 -18.81 -10.06 4.26
N LEU A 152 -17.61 -10.13 3.69
CA LEU A 152 -16.88 -11.36 3.34
C LEU A 152 -15.46 -11.29 3.88
N GLY A 153 -14.90 -12.44 4.28
CA GLY A 153 -13.53 -12.52 4.79
C GLY A 153 -13.29 -11.81 6.13
N ALA A 154 -14.36 -11.41 6.83
CA ALA A 154 -14.24 -10.84 8.17
C ALA A 154 -13.93 -11.92 9.22
N SER A 155 -13.40 -11.50 10.37
CA SER A 155 -13.22 -12.36 11.53
C SER A 155 -13.81 -11.71 12.79
N ALA A 156 -13.90 -12.49 13.87
CA ALA A 156 -14.25 -11.96 15.20
C ALA A 156 -13.26 -10.91 15.71
N GLN A 157 -12.07 -10.80 15.11
CA GLN A 157 -11.05 -9.84 15.51
C GLN A 157 -11.14 -8.52 14.75
N CYS A 158 -11.59 -8.53 13.49
CA CYS A 158 -11.64 -7.34 12.65
C CYS A 158 -12.56 -7.52 11.43
N VAL A 159 -13.35 -6.49 11.13
CA VAL A 159 -14.27 -6.41 9.98
C VAL A 159 -13.81 -5.36 8.95
N ALA A 160 -12.56 -4.91 8.99
CA ALA A 160 -12.06 -3.82 8.14
C ALA A 160 -11.79 -4.27 6.70
N VAL A 161 -12.13 -3.41 5.71
CA VAL A 161 -11.88 -3.65 4.28
C VAL A 161 -10.50 -3.14 3.83
N ASN A 162 -9.96 -3.76 2.77
CA ASN A 162 -8.91 -3.14 1.93
C ASN A 162 -9.60 -2.13 0.99
N PRO A 163 -9.23 -0.83 1.02
CA PRO A 163 -9.92 0.20 0.25
C PRO A 163 -9.34 0.43 -1.16
N SER A 164 -8.40 -0.39 -1.63
CA SER A 164 -7.69 -0.18 -2.89
C SER A 164 -8.47 -0.73 -4.10
N ASP A 165 -8.98 0.16 -4.95
CA ASP A 165 -9.55 -0.20 -6.25
C ASP A 165 -8.51 -0.93 -7.13
N MET A 166 -7.28 -0.44 -7.13
CA MET A 166 -6.16 -1.05 -7.85
C MET A 166 -5.90 -2.50 -7.41
N SER A 167 -6.04 -2.80 -6.12
CA SER A 167 -5.86 -4.17 -5.61
C SER A 167 -6.93 -5.12 -6.12
N VAL A 168 -8.15 -4.64 -6.38
CA VAL A 168 -9.21 -5.44 -7.00
C VAL A 168 -8.80 -5.83 -8.43
N ALA A 169 -8.33 -4.86 -9.23
CA ALA A 169 -7.86 -5.13 -10.58
C ALA A 169 -6.66 -6.10 -10.60
N LEU A 170 -5.69 -5.90 -9.71
CA LEU A 170 -4.51 -6.76 -9.64
C LEU A 170 -4.84 -8.18 -9.19
N ALA A 171 -5.81 -8.36 -8.28
CA ALA A 171 -6.31 -9.68 -7.93
C ALA A 171 -6.98 -10.37 -9.12
N ALA A 172 -7.84 -9.66 -9.86
CA ALA A 172 -8.56 -10.21 -11.02
C ALA A 172 -7.65 -10.53 -12.22
N LEU A 173 -6.49 -9.87 -12.30
CA LEU A 173 -5.49 -10.06 -13.35
C LEU A 173 -4.38 -11.04 -12.95
N ASP A 174 -4.56 -11.80 -11.86
CA ASP A 174 -3.58 -12.76 -11.33
C ASP A 174 -2.17 -12.17 -11.18
N ALA A 175 -2.09 -10.91 -10.72
CA ALA A 175 -0.82 -10.23 -10.57
C ALA A 175 0.12 -10.96 -9.62
N VAL A 176 1.42 -10.71 -9.76
CA VAL A 176 2.45 -11.25 -8.89
C VAL A 176 3.24 -10.10 -8.27
N VAL A 177 3.28 -10.04 -6.94
CA VAL A 177 4.04 -9.03 -6.21
C VAL A 177 5.48 -9.51 -6.07
N SER A 178 6.41 -8.78 -6.67
CA SER A 178 7.86 -9.00 -6.49
C SER A 178 8.36 -8.20 -5.29
N VAL A 179 9.03 -8.88 -4.35
CA VAL A 179 9.51 -8.29 -3.09
C VAL A 179 10.98 -8.60 -2.89
N SER A 180 11.79 -7.56 -2.67
CA SER A 180 13.17 -7.69 -2.20
C SER A 180 13.20 -7.55 -0.67
N GLY A 181 13.91 -8.45 0.01
CA GLY A 181 14.07 -8.43 1.46
C GLY A 181 15.44 -8.93 1.92
N PRO A 182 15.67 -9.04 3.24
CA PRO A 182 16.98 -9.44 3.78
C PRO A 182 17.40 -10.86 3.38
N ARG A 183 16.45 -11.69 2.94
CA ARG A 183 16.67 -13.07 2.44
C ARG A 183 16.65 -13.15 0.91
N GLY A 184 16.81 -12.03 0.21
CA GLY A 184 16.74 -11.96 -1.24
C GLY A 184 15.35 -11.66 -1.79
N GLU A 185 15.19 -11.92 -3.08
CA GLU A 185 13.95 -11.67 -3.82
C GLU A 185 12.97 -12.83 -3.71
N ARG A 186 11.68 -12.50 -3.72
CA ARG A 186 10.60 -13.48 -3.83
C ARG A 186 9.42 -12.92 -4.59
N GLN A 187 8.64 -13.82 -5.16
CA GLN A 187 7.38 -13.53 -5.82
C GLN A 187 6.23 -14.05 -4.97
N ILE A 188 5.16 -13.27 -4.86
CA ILE A 188 3.97 -13.59 -4.07
C ILE A 188 2.77 -13.44 -5.00
N PRO A 189 2.00 -14.50 -5.29
CA PRO A 189 0.73 -14.38 -6.01
C PRO A 189 -0.18 -13.38 -5.28
N PHE A 190 -0.86 -12.50 -6.02
CA PHE A 190 -1.63 -11.41 -5.40
C PHE A 190 -2.67 -11.91 -4.40
N ALA A 191 -3.34 -13.02 -4.72
CA ALA A 191 -4.31 -13.68 -3.86
C ALA A 191 -3.74 -14.11 -2.48
N SER A 192 -2.42 -14.26 -2.38
CA SER A 192 -1.71 -14.62 -1.14
C SER A 192 -0.99 -13.43 -0.48
N PHE A 193 -1.09 -12.23 -1.05
CA PHE A 193 -0.35 -11.06 -0.57
C PHE A 193 -0.99 -10.40 0.66
N HIS A 194 -2.31 -10.17 0.63
CA HIS A 194 -3.05 -9.64 1.77
C HIS A 194 -3.58 -10.78 2.64
N ARG A 195 -3.27 -10.73 3.94
CA ARG A 195 -3.78 -11.70 4.93
C ARG A 195 -5.13 -11.24 5.49
N LEU A 196 -6.01 -12.20 5.78
CA LEU A 196 -7.22 -12.01 6.59
C LEU A 196 -6.88 -11.89 8.08
#